data_AF-K1X3H0-F1
#
_entry.id   AF-K1X3H0-F1
#
_cell.length_a   1.000
_cell.length_b   1.000
_cell.length_c   1.000
_cell.angle_alpha   90.00
_cell.angle_beta   90.00
_cell.angle_gamma   90.00
#
_symmetry.space_group_name_H-M   'P 1'
#
loop_
_entity.id
_entity.type
_entity.pdbx_description
1 polymer ?
#
loop_
_entity_poly.entity_id
_entity_poly.type
_entity_poly.pdbx_seq_one_letter_code
_entity_poly.pdbx_strand_id
1 'polypeptide(L)'
;MKIKAPKILIDSIFFLHFTIIMLRFGLFFVSSKIWPEKINYYFRFGLILVGSQFLWALIIFKRRDMICPLTTLAQYMRWHEIQDKKNYEHSFMAELLQKLRIKTDSPTANFIQKNILLLLTGIIIILKYFSLT
;
A
#
# COMPACT_ATOMS: atom_id res chain seq x y z
N MET A 1 2.13 9.27 29.81
CA MET A 1 3.18 8.25 29.53
C MET A 1 2.82 7.53 28.25
N LYS A 2 3.65 7.64 27.22
CA LYS A 2 3.45 6.96 25.94
C LYS A 2 3.91 5.49 26.15
N ILE A 3 2.99 4.50 26.17
CA ILE A 3 3.29 3.04 26.29
C ILE A 3 3.58 2.41 24.93
N LYS A 4 4.80 1.86 24.75
CA LYS A 4 5.27 1.41 23.43
C LYS A 4 4.40 0.24 23.03
N ALA A 5 3.79 0.31 21.85
CA ALA A 5 3.05 -0.83 21.34
C ALA A 5 3.99 -2.06 21.35
N PRO A 6 3.52 -3.22 21.82
CA PRO A 6 4.35 -4.41 21.82
C PRO A 6 4.83 -4.67 20.39
N LYS A 7 6.10 -5.03 20.23
CA LYS A 7 6.73 -5.27 18.92
C LYS A 7 5.86 -6.19 18.04
N ILE A 8 5.24 -7.18 18.67
CA ILE A 8 4.28 -8.11 18.07
C ILE A 8 3.16 -7.37 17.34
N LEU A 9 2.54 -6.34 17.93
CA LEU A 9 1.43 -5.60 17.32
C LEU A 9 1.87 -4.83 16.07
N ILE A 10 3.05 -4.21 16.12
CA ILE A 10 3.64 -3.50 14.98
C ILE A 10 3.95 -4.47 13.84
N ASP A 11 4.56 -5.61 14.17
CA ASP A 11 4.84 -6.67 13.20
C ASP A 11 3.54 -7.28 12.64
N SER A 12 2.48 -7.45 13.45
CA SER A 12 1.16 -7.90 12.99
C SER A 12 0.56 -6.95 11.95
N ILE A 13 0.71 -5.64 12.11
CA ILE A 13 0.21 -4.68 11.12
C ILE A 13 1.02 -4.71 9.83
N PHE A 14 2.33 -4.92 9.92
CA PHE A 14 3.16 -5.21 8.75
C PHE A 14 2.71 -6.51 8.05
N PHE A 15 2.51 -7.59 8.79
CA PHE A 15 2.09 -8.88 8.23
C PHE A 15 0.67 -8.83 7.64
N LEU A 16 -0.24 -8.06 8.24
CA LEU A 16 -1.56 -7.81 7.68
C LEU A 16 -1.45 -7.12 6.32
N HIS A 17 -0.64 -6.06 6.25
CA HIS A 17 -0.40 -5.33 5.00
C HIS A 17 0.24 -6.25 3.94
N PHE A 18 1.25 -7.03 4.32
CA PHE A 18 1.89 -8.02 3.45
C PHE A 18 0.89 -9.07 2.95
N THR A 19 0.06 -9.62 3.84
CA THR A 19 -0.92 -10.65 3.51
C THR A 19 -1.96 -10.12 2.52
N ILE A 20 -2.46 -8.89 2.72
CA ILE A 20 -3.41 -8.25 1.78
C ILE A 20 -2.77 -8.11 0.39
N ILE A 21 -1.51 -7.68 0.32
CA ILE A 21 -0.79 -7.53 -0.96
C ILE A 21 -0.56 -8.90 -1.62
N MET A 22 -0.13 -9.91 -0.86
CA MET A 22 0.12 -11.26 -1.36
C MET A 22 -1.17 -11.96 -1.81
N LEU A 23 -2.26 -11.85 -1.06
CA LEU A 23 -3.57 -12.38 -1.46
C LEU A 23 -4.04 -11.73 -2.76
N ARG A 24 -3.92 -10.40 -2.87
CA ARG A 24 -4.21 -9.68 -4.10
C ARG A 24 -3.34 -10.18 -5.26
N PHE A 25 -2.06 -10.43 -5.05
CA PHE A 25 -1.20 -10.95 -6.10
C PHE A 25 -1.56 -12.39 -6.48
N GLY A 26 -1.83 -13.26 -5.50
CA GLY A 26 -2.24 -14.64 -5.73
C GLY A 26 -3.56 -14.77 -6.49
N LEU A 27 -4.54 -13.94 -6.13
CA LEU A 27 -5.82 -13.85 -6.83
C LEU A 27 -5.67 -13.42 -8.30
N PHE A 28 -4.53 -12.84 -8.70
CA PHE A 28 -4.28 -12.44 -10.08
C PHE A 28 -4.03 -13.65 -10.97
N PHE A 29 -3.66 -14.80 -10.42
CA PHE A 29 -3.46 -16.03 -11.20
C PHE A 29 -4.73 -16.86 -11.35
N VAL A 30 -5.81 -16.50 -10.64
CA VAL A 30 -7.12 -17.15 -10.84
C VAL A 30 -7.60 -16.86 -12.25
N SER A 31 -7.93 -17.92 -13.00
CA SER A 31 -8.41 -17.81 -14.38
C SER A 31 -9.72 -17.03 -14.45
N SER A 32 -9.86 -16.16 -15.46
CA SER A 32 -11.11 -15.44 -15.73
C SER A 32 -12.29 -16.36 -16.04
N LYS A 33 -12.04 -17.64 -16.40
CA LYS A 33 -13.10 -18.65 -16.55
C LYS A 33 -13.76 -19.02 -15.21
N ILE A 34 -12.97 -19.03 -14.13
CA ILE A 34 -13.42 -19.35 -12.77
C ILE A 34 -13.97 -18.09 -12.10
N TRP A 35 -13.38 -16.93 -12.40
CA TRP A 35 -13.80 -15.65 -11.85
C TRP A 35 -13.97 -14.59 -12.96
N PRO A 36 -15.15 -14.53 -13.61
CA PRO A 36 -15.42 -13.56 -14.68
C PRO A 36 -15.30 -12.11 -14.22
N GLU A 37 -15.74 -11.82 -12.99
CA GLU A 37 -15.74 -10.48 -12.38
C GLU A 37 -14.38 -10.02 -11.84
N LYS A 38 -13.32 -10.80 -12.07
CA LYS A 38 -11.97 -10.52 -11.57
C LYS A 38 -11.50 -9.11 -11.93
N ILE A 39 -11.63 -8.70 -13.18
CA ILE A 39 -11.18 -7.36 -13.64
C ILE A 39 -11.94 -6.26 -12.89
N ASN A 40 -13.25 -6.41 -12.69
CA ASN A 40 -14.08 -5.48 -11.92
C ASN A 40 -13.64 -5.40 -10.47
N TYR A 41 -13.33 -6.53 -9.84
CA TYR A 41 -12.79 -6.58 -8.49
C TYR A 41 -11.47 -5.80 -8.38
N TYR A 42 -10.50 -6.08 -9.27
CA TYR A 42 -9.20 -5.39 -9.27
C TYR A 42 -9.33 -3.89 -9.50
N PHE A 43 -10.25 -3.48 -10.38
CA PHE A 43 -10.52 -2.09 -10.67
C PHE A 43 -11.08 -1.37 -9.44
N ARG A 44 -12.17 -1.89 -8.85
CA ARG A 44 -12.78 -1.30 -7.65
C ARG A 44 -11.81 -1.27 -6.48
N PHE A 45 -11.10 -2.37 -6.25
CA PHE A 45 -10.10 -2.45 -5.19
C PHE A 45 -8.96 -1.46 -5.41
N GLY A 46 -8.44 -1.34 -6.64
CA GLY A 46 -7.39 -0.38 -6.98
C GLY A 46 -7.83 1.07 -6.74
N LEU A 47 -9.04 1.43 -7.16
CA LEU A 47 -9.62 2.75 -6.90
C LEU A 47 -9.78 3.05 -5.40
N ILE A 48 -10.32 2.10 -4.63
CA ILE A 48 -10.45 2.26 -3.18
C ILE A 48 -9.08 2.41 -2.53
N LEU A 49 -8.10 1.62 -2.93
CA LEU A 49 -6.77 1.64 -2.35
C LEU A 49 -6.05 2.95 -2.66
N VAL A 50 -6.00 3.37 -3.93
CA VAL A 50 -5.40 4.66 -4.34
C VAL A 50 -6.15 5.82 -3.70
N GLY A 51 -7.49 5.81 -3.77
CA GLY A 51 -8.35 6.83 -3.19
C GLY A 51 -8.17 6.98 -1.68
N SER A 52 -8.08 5.86 -0.94
CA SER A 52 -7.85 5.89 0.51
C SER A 52 -6.50 6.52 0.88
N GLN A 53 -5.45 6.29 0.09
CA GLN A 53 -4.13 6.87 0.33
C GLN A 53 -4.08 8.37 0.05
N PHE A 54 -4.70 8.80 -1.05
CA PHE A 54 -4.83 10.23 -1.35
C PHE A 54 -5.70 10.95 -0.32
N LEU A 55 -6.84 10.36 0.04
CA LEU A 55 -7.76 10.93 1.02
C LEU A 55 -7.09 11.04 2.40
N TRP A 56 -6.35 10.01 2.81
CA TRP A 56 -5.61 10.03 4.06
C TRP A 56 -4.53 11.12 4.09
N ALA A 57 -3.74 11.22 3.01
CA ALA A 57 -2.74 12.27 2.85
C ALA A 57 -3.36 13.67 2.88
N LEU A 58 -4.52 13.84 2.24
CA LEU A 58 -5.21 15.12 2.19
C LEU A 58 -5.83 15.49 3.55
N ILE A 59 -6.48 14.56 4.24
CA ILE A 59 -7.17 14.84 5.51
C ILE A 59 -6.16 15.12 6.61
N ILE A 60 -5.18 14.23 6.79
CA ILE A 60 -4.27 14.21 7.96
C ILE A 60 -3.04 15.08 7.74
N PHE A 61 -2.46 15.06 6.53
CA PHE A 61 -1.21 15.74 6.22
C PHE A 61 -1.40 17.01 5.39
N LYS A 62 -2.62 17.26 4.86
CA LYS A 62 -2.90 18.36 3.91
C LYS A 62 -1.99 18.34 2.67
N ARG A 63 -1.63 17.14 2.20
CA ARG A 63 -0.73 16.92 1.04
C ARG A 63 -1.44 16.23 -0.11
N ARG A 64 -0.96 16.49 -1.33
CA ARG A 64 -1.39 15.82 -2.58
C ARG A 64 -0.48 14.63 -2.92
N ASP A 65 -0.07 13.87 -1.91
CA ASP A 65 0.77 12.68 -2.03
C ASP A 65 -0.07 11.42 -1.80
N MET A 66 0.42 10.25 -2.21
CA MET A 66 -0.10 8.97 -1.74
C MET A 66 0.61 8.57 -0.44
N ILE A 67 -0.14 8.50 0.67
CA ILE A 67 0.37 8.08 1.98
C ILE A 67 -0.49 6.91 2.48
N CYS A 68 0.15 5.79 2.82
CA CYS A 68 -0.57 4.62 3.32
C CYS A 68 -1.01 4.81 4.78
N PRO A 69 -2.32 4.65 5.10
CA PRO A 69 -2.79 4.69 6.48
C PRO A 69 -2.15 3.63 7.37
N LEU A 70 -1.95 2.41 6.85
CA LEU A 70 -1.35 1.30 7.60
C LEU A 70 0.12 1.58 7.94
N THR A 71 0.88 2.16 7.01
CA THR A 71 2.26 2.57 7.28
C THR A 71 2.31 3.73 8.28
N THR A 72 1.39 4.69 8.18
CA THR A 72 1.26 5.78 9.15
C THR A 72 0.96 5.23 10.55
N LEU A 73 0.04 4.27 10.65
CA LEU A 73 -0.33 3.60 11.90
C LEU A 73 0.85 2.81 12.49
N ALA A 74 1.59 2.06 11.66
CA ALA A 74 2.80 1.34 12.06
C ALA A 74 3.86 2.28 12.67
N GLN A 75 4.07 3.44 12.05
CA GLN A 75 5.01 4.44 12.54
C GLN A 75 4.51 5.17 13.79
N TYR A 76 3.21 5.45 13.87
CA TYR A 76 2.59 6.02 15.07
C TYR A 76 2.81 5.13 16.29
N MET A 77 2.63 3.82 16.15
CA MET A 77 2.93 2.84 17.21
C MET A 77 4.42 2.73 17.57
N ARG A 78 5.32 3.21 16.69
CA ARG A 78 6.77 3.37 16.94
C ARG A 78 7.14 4.71 17.56
N TRP A 79 6.15 5.51 17.95
CA TRP A 79 6.28 6.86 18.51
C TRP A 79 6.62 7.98 17.56
N HIS A 80 6.53 7.73 16.26
CA HIS A 80 6.52 8.83 15.31
C HIS A 80 5.22 9.60 15.43
N GLU A 81 5.31 10.93 15.38
CA GLU A 81 4.11 11.75 15.28
C GLU A 81 3.38 11.42 13.98
N ILE A 82 2.05 11.52 13.98
CA ILE A 82 1.26 11.18 12.77
C ILE A 82 1.70 12.05 11.59
N GLN A 83 2.10 13.30 11.83
CA GLN A 83 2.57 14.23 10.79
C GLN A 83 4.10 14.24 10.60
N ASP A 84 4.83 13.29 11.19
CA ASP A 84 6.29 13.17 11.03
C ASP A 84 6.65 12.96 9.55
N LYS A 85 7.74 13.60 9.12
CA LYS A 85 8.29 13.46 7.78
C LYS A 85 8.55 12.01 7.39
N LYS A 86 8.95 11.21 8.38
CA LYS A 86 9.21 9.78 8.21
C LYS A 86 7.98 9.01 7.74
N ASN A 87 6.75 9.48 7.98
CA ASN A 87 5.54 8.76 7.56
C ASN A 87 5.25 8.84 6.07
N TYR A 88 5.75 9.87 5.39
CA TYR A 88 5.65 9.99 3.94
C TYR A 88 6.93 9.56 3.21
N GLU A 89 8.06 9.41 3.90
CA GLU A 89 9.33 8.90 3.36
C GLU A 89 9.52 7.40 3.57
N HIS A 90 8.95 6.84 4.64
CA HIS A 90 8.99 5.41 4.94
C HIS A 90 7.86 4.70 4.21
N SER A 91 8.21 3.76 3.33
CA SER A 91 7.25 2.96 2.58
C SER A 91 7.19 1.53 3.09
N PHE A 92 6.08 0.84 2.81
CA PHE A 92 5.97 -0.59 3.10
C PHE A 92 7.08 -1.37 2.37
N MET A 93 7.38 -0.99 1.13
CA MET A 93 8.46 -1.56 0.33
C MET A 93 9.83 -1.36 1.00
N ALA A 94 10.12 -0.17 1.53
CA ALA A 94 11.37 0.08 2.25
C ALA A 94 11.50 -0.85 3.45
N GLU A 95 10.43 -1.04 4.22
CA GLU A 95 10.41 -1.94 5.37
C GLU A 95 10.55 -3.41 4.98
N LEU A 96 9.92 -3.83 3.89
CA LEU A 96 10.05 -5.18 3.34
C LEU A 96 11.49 -5.45 2.89
N LEU A 97 12.10 -4.54 2.13
CA LEU A 97 13.48 -4.66 1.65
C LEU A 97 14.48 -4.69 2.82
N GLN A 98 14.26 -3.88 3.86
CA GLN A 98 15.05 -3.93 5.09
C GLN A 98 14.93 -5.29 5.80
N LYS A 99 13.72 -5.84 5.94
CA LYS A 99 13.51 -7.18 6.53
C LYS A 99 14.19 -8.28 5.70
N LEU A 100 14.29 -8.10 4.37
CA LEU A 100 15.01 -9.00 3.44
C LEU A 100 16.52 -8.71 3.37
N ARG A 101 17.04 -7.78 4.18
CA ARG A 101 18.46 -7.35 4.19
C ARG A 101 18.94 -6.77 2.85
N ILE A 102 18.02 -6.23 2.05
CA ILE A 102 18.33 -5.53 0.80
C ILE A 102 18.51 -4.04 1.12
N LYS A 103 19.69 -3.49 0.77
CA LYS A 103 19.98 -2.07 0.97
C LYS A 103 19.26 -1.25 -0.10
N THR A 104 18.38 -0.36 0.34
CA THR A 104 17.73 0.65 -0.49
C THR A 104 17.59 1.91 0.34
N ASP A 105 17.70 3.07 -0.28
CA ASP A 105 17.25 4.33 0.31
C ASP A 105 15.72 4.39 0.31
N SER A 106 15.14 4.94 1.38
CA SER A 106 13.70 5.02 1.57
C SER A 106 12.97 5.81 0.46
N PRO A 107 13.52 6.92 -0.07
CA PRO A 107 12.91 7.64 -1.19
C PRO A 107 12.76 6.79 -2.44
N THR A 108 13.80 6.04 -2.84
CA THR A 108 13.76 5.15 -4.01
C THR A 108 12.74 4.04 -3.83
N ALA A 109 12.73 3.37 -2.68
CA ALA A 109 11.75 2.31 -2.41
C ALA A 109 10.30 2.83 -2.45
N ASN A 110 10.08 4.04 -1.94
CA ASN A 110 8.77 4.69 -1.97
C ASN A 110 8.37 5.10 -3.40
N PHE A 111 9.31 5.64 -4.18
CA PHE A 111 9.10 5.98 -5.58
C PHE A 111 8.72 4.73 -6.40
N ILE A 112 9.48 3.65 -6.26
CA ILE A 112 9.21 2.36 -6.93
C ILE A 112 7.81 1.85 -6.55
N GLN A 113 7.48 1.82 -5.25
CA GLN A 113 6.18 1.34 -4.78
C GLN A 113 5.02 2.14 -5.40
N LYS A 114 5.11 3.47 -5.39
CA LYS A 114 4.06 4.35 -5.94
C LYS A 114 3.89 4.15 -7.44
N ASN A 115 4.99 4.08 -8.20
CA ASN A 115 4.94 3.89 -9.64
C ASN A 115 4.41 2.50 -10.03
N ILE A 116 4.81 1.44 -9.32
CA ILE A 116 4.27 0.09 -9.55
C ILE A 116 2.76 0.09 -9.29
N LEU A 117 2.31 0.69 -8.19
CA LEU A 117 0.89 0.76 -7.86
C LEU A 117 0.09 1.51 -8.94
N LEU A 118 0.60 2.65 -9.41
CA LEU A 118 -0.03 3.43 -10.47
C LEU A 118 -0.06 2.67 -11.79
N LEU A 119 1.06 2.05 -12.19
CA LEU A 119 1.16 1.26 -13.42
C LEU A 119 0.18 0.08 -13.40
N LEU A 120 0.15 -0.69 -12.32
CA LEU A 120 -0.78 -1.83 -12.19
C LEU A 120 -2.23 -1.36 -12.25
N THR A 121 -2.55 -0.26 -11.56
CA THR A 121 -3.90 0.32 -11.59
C THR A 121 -4.26 0.80 -13.00
N GLY A 122 -3.35 1.47 -13.70
CA GLY A 122 -3.53 1.91 -15.08
C GLY A 122 -3.77 0.76 -16.06
N ILE A 123 -2.98 -0.32 -15.96
CA ILE A 123 -3.18 -1.54 -16.75
C ILE A 123 -4.57 -2.13 -16.49
N ILE A 124 -4.99 -2.21 -15.21
CA ILE A 124 -6.33 -2.72 -14.85
C ILE A 124 -7.44 -1.83 -15.44
N ILE A 125 -7.28 -0.51 -15.43
CA ILE A 125 -8.23 0.44 -16.04
C ILE A 125 -8.34 0.20 -17.54
N ILE A 126 -7.20 0.07 -18.24
CA ILE A 126 -7.15 -0.19 -19.69
C ILE A 126 -7.82 -1.52 -20.01
N LEU A 127 -7.48 -2.59 -19.28
CA LEU A 127 -8.12 -3.90 -19.45
C LEU A 127 -9.63 -3.84 -19.20
N LYS A 128 -10.07 -3.05 -18.20
CA LYS A 128 -11.50 -2.86 -17.95
C LYS A 128 -12.19 -2.14 -19.10
N TYR A 129 -11.57 -1.09 -19.65
CA TYR A 129 -12.10 -0.36 -20.80
C TYR A 129 -12.29 -1.27 -22.02
N PHE A 130 -11.28 -2.06 -22.38
CA PHE A 130 -11.38 -3.01 -23.50
C PHE A 130 -12.30 -4.20 -23.22
N SER A 131 -12.52 -4.58 -21.95
CA SER A 131 -13.51 -5.63 -21.61
C SER A 131 -14.97 -5.16 -21.69
N LEU A 132 -15.19 -3.85 -21.81
CA LEU A 132 -16.52 -3.23 -21.93
C LEU A 132 -16.89 -2.88 -23.39
N THR A 133 -15.95 -3.01 -24.33
CA THR A 133 -16.13 -2.80 -25.78
C THR A 133 -16.27 -4.15 -26.47
#